data_AF-A0A7C3TDZ0-F1
#
_entry.id   AF-A0A7C3TDZ0-F1
#
_cell.length_a   1.000
_cell.length_b   1.000
_cell.length_c   1.000
_cell.angle_alpha   90.00
_cell.angle_beta   90.00
_cell.angle_gamma   90.00
#
_symmetry.space_group_name_H-M   'P 1'
#
loop_
_entity.id
_entity.type
_entity.pdbx_description
1 polymer ?
#
loop_
_entity_poly.entity_id
_entity_poly.type
_entity_poly.pdbx_seq_one_letter_code
_entity_poly.pdbx_strand_id
1 'polypeptide(L)'
;MVDCMGESRKIPRTMSTQHPDNVTIPEWCQEEIIDGDTEVYEAYYAYSVLGSQEVMWDSEGKDVDTRVVRKLLAEYGDYFKDHVIGKDVFLTYRIPNPRIEAAERKIVVETLYNIPVAYDVASTFYKSDVAPIFEVILPFTTASSDITCLHNYYRRAVVESEELNLLGSLKVEDWVGSFRPRDIEVIPLVEDFGSILNIDRIVAEYAEAIKPK
;
A
#
# COMPACT_ATOMS: atom_id res chain seq x y z
N MET A 1 5.58 -0.58 20.35
CA MET A 1 5.70 -2.05 20.56
C MET A 1 4.59 -2.68 19.75
N VAL A 2 4.91 -3.33 18.64
CA VAL A 2 3.97 -4.22 17.96
C VAL A 2 4.01 -5.51 18.77
N ASP A 3 3.04 -5.64 19.68
CA ASP A 3 2.81 -6.87 20.41
C ASP A 3 2.03 -7.82 19.49
N CYS A 4 2.78 -8.64 18.74
CA CYS A 4 2.28 -9.81 18.02
C CYS A 4 3.34 -10.92 18.09
N MET A 5 3.66 -11.39 19.29
CA MET A 5 4.24 -12.73 19.44
C MET A 5 3.09 -13.75 19.51
N GLY A 6 2.68 -14.31 18.37
CA GLY A 6 1.63 -15.34 18.34
C GLY A 6 1.45 -16.12 17.04
N GLU A 7 1.49 -15.48 15.87
CA GLU A 7 1.42 -16.16 14.57
C GLU A 7 2.39 -15.49 13.60
N SER A 8 3.23 -16.27 12.92
CA SER A 8 4.07 -15.75 11.84
C SER A 8 3.16 -15.24 10.72
N ARG A 9 3.27 -13.95 10.36
CA ARG A 9 2.57 -13.36 9.21
C ARG A 9 2.69 -14.28 8.00
N LYS A 10 1.57 -14.56 7.33
CA LYS A 10 1.57 -15.26 6.04
C LYS A 10 2.38 -14.45 5.04
N ILE A 11 3.42 -15.04 4.47
CA ILE A 11 4.15 -14.45 3.34
C ILE A 11 3.49 -14.96 2.06
N PRO A 12 2.89 -14.09 1.23
CA PRO A 12 2.25 -14.49 -0.01
C PRO A 12 3.29 -15.08 -0.98
N ARG A 13 2.87 -16.08 -1.75
CA ARG A 13 3.69 -16.72 -2.80
C ARG A 13 3.28 -16.29 -4.21
N THR A 14 2.13 -15.63 -4.34
CA THR A 14 1.55 -15.17 -5.59
C THR A 14 1.10 -13.73 -5.44
N MET A 15 1.57 -12.88 -6.36
CA MET A 15 1.18 -11.49 -6.47
C MET A 15 0.68 -11.25 -7.91
N SER A 16 -0.57 -10.81 -8.04
CA SER A 16 -1.12 -10.32 -9.30
C SER A 16 -0.75 -8.85 -9.46
N THR A 17 -0.45 -8.41 -10.68
CA THR A 17 0.00 -7.03 -10.96
C THR A 17 -0.79 -6.44 -12.12
N GLN A 18 -0.83 -5.11 -12.20
CA GLN A 18 -1.53 -4.37 -13.24
C GLN A 18 -0.59 -3.97 -14.40
N HIS A 19 0.35 -4.85 -14.76
CA HIS A 19 1.23 -4.60 -15.91
C HIS A 19 0.41 -4.68 -17.21
N PRO A 20 0.59 -3.75 -18.15
CA PRO A 20 -0.14 -3.74 -19.43
C PRO A 20 0.54 -4.65 -20.47
N ASP A 21 0.87 -5.89 -20.10
CA ASP A 21 1.58 -6.86 -20.95
C ASP A 21 0.64 -7.89 -21.61
N ASN A 22 -0.66 -7.81 -21.37
CA ASN A 22 -1.65 -8.69 -21.98
C ASN A 22 -1.80 -8.42 -23.49
N VAL A 23 -1.85 -9.49 -24.29
CA VAL A 23 -2.09 -9.40 -25.74
C VAL A 23 -3.58 -9.31 -26.06
N THR A 24 -4.39 -10.04 -25.31
CA THR A 24 -5.85 -10.10 -25.48
C THR A 24 -6.54 -9.69 -24.19
N ILE A 25 -7.69 -9.06 -24.32
CA ILE A 25 -8.54 -8.69 -23.19
C ILE A 25 -9.17 -9.95 -22.58
N PRO A 26 -9.17 -10.10 -21.25
CA PRO A 26 -9.82 -11.23 -20.58
C PRO A 26 -11.32 -11.28 -20.86
N GLU A 27 -11.91 -12.48 -20.90
CA GLU A 27 -13.33 -12.69 -21.24
C GLU A 27 -14.32 -11.95 -20.31
N TRP A 28 -13.90 -11.64 -19.08
CA TRP A 28 -14.71 -10.91 -18.10
C TRP A 28 -14.67 -9.39 -18.30
N CYS A 29 -13.73 -8.86 -19.08
CA CYS A 29 -13.62 -7.44 -19.38
C CYS A 29 -14.37 -7.12 -20.68
N GLN A 30 -15.32 -6.19 -20.62
CA GLN A 30 -16.11 -5.76 -21.77
C GLN A 30 -15.47 -4.58 -22.52
N GLU A 31 -14.47 -3.95 -21.92
CA GLU A 31 -13.81 -2.75 -22.42
C GLU A 31 -12.48 -3.09 -23.11
N GLU A 32 -11.98 -2.17 -23.93
CA GLU A 32 -10.70 -2.35 -24.62
C GLU A 32 -9.49 -2.17 -23.69
N ILE A 33 -9.70 -1.56 -22.52
CA ILE A 33 -8.69 -1.27 -21.51
C ILE A 33 -9.26 -1.69 -20.15
N ILE A 34 -8.42 -2.25 -19.29
CA ILE A 34 -8.76 -2.53 -17.90
C ILE A 34 -8.40 -1.27 -17.11
N ASP A 35 -9.39 -0.45 -16.73
CA ASP A 35 -9.20 0.73 -15.89
C ASP A 35 -10.33 0.89 -14.84
N GLY A 36 -10.15 1.83 -13.91
CA GLY A 36 -11.20 2.24 -12.97
C GLY A 36 -11.85 1.10 -12.18
N ASP A 37 -13.17 0.95 -12.29
CA ASP A 37 -13.93 -0.10 -11.59
C ASP A 37 -13.61 -1.51 -12.12
N THR A 38 -13.18 -1.62 -13.37
CA THR A 38 -12.76 -2.89 -13.99
C THR A 38 -11.50 -3.44 -13.30
N GLU A 39 -10.59 -2.58 -12.85
CA GLU A 39 -9.42 -2.98 -12.05
C GLU A 39 -9.78 -3.48 -10.65
N VAL A 40 -10.84 -2.92 -10.05
CA VAL A 40 -11.35 -3.39 -8.76
C VAL A 40 -11.91 -4.80 -8.90
N TYR A 41 -12.67 -5.05 -9.97
CA TYR A 41 -13.14 -6.40 -10.29
C TYR A 41 -11.95 -7.34 -10.59
N GLU A 42 -10.95 -6.89 -11.34
CA GLU A 42 -9.75 -7.68 -11.62
C GLU A 42 -9.04 -8.12 -10.33
N ALA A 43 -8.86 -7.20 -9.38
CA ALA A 43 -8.27 -7.51 -8.09
C ALA A 43 -9.09 -8.58 -7.35
N TYR A 44 -10.43 -8.42 -7.31
CA TYR A 44 -11.32 -9.43 -6.74
C TYR A 44 -11.23 -10.78 -7.48
N TYR A 45 -11.18 -10.78 -8.80
CA TYR A 45 -11.05 -11.98 -9.64
C TYR A 45 -9.73 -12.71 -9.35
N ALA A 46 -8.63 -11.96 -9.22
CA ALA A 46 -7.33 -12.50 -8.86
C ALA A 46 -7.37 -13.23 -7.51
N TYR A 47 -8.03 -12.67 -6.50
CA TYR A 47 -8.19 -13.34 -5.21
C TYR A 47 -9.12 -14.57 -5.30
N SER A 48 -10.34 -14.36 -5.77
CA SER A 48 -11.45 -15.32 -5.61
C SER A 48 -11.42 -16.46 -6.62
N VAL A 49 -10.94 -16.20 -7.84
CA VAL A 49 -10.96 -17.18 -8.94
C VAL A 49 -9.57 -17.77 -9.17
N LEU A 50 -8.54 -16.92 -9.21
CA LEU A 50 -7.16 -17.37 -9.49
C LEU A 50 -6.43 -17.84 -8.22
N GLY A 51 -6.94 -17.51 -7.03
CA GLY A 51 -6.30 -17.85 -5.76
C GLY A 51 -5.00 -17.07 -5.52
N SER A 52 -4.84 -15.90 -6.14
CA SER A 52 -3.73 -15.00 -5.83
C SER A 52 -3.78 -14.61 -4.37
N GLN A 53 -2.62 -14.53 -3.73
CA GLN A 53 -2.52 -14.20 -2.31
C GLN A 53 -2.27 -12.71 -2.08
N GLU A 54 -1.80 -12.03 -3.12
CA GLU A 54 -1.51 -10.61 -3.10
C GLU A 54 -1.90 -9.96 -4.44
N VAL A 55 -2.29 -8.69 -4.37
CA VAL A 55 -2.43 -7.82 -5.54
C VAL A 55 -1.56 -6.58 -5.34
N MET A 56 -0.72 -6.29 -6.32
CA MET A 56 -0.03 -5.01 -6.42
C MET A 56 -0.95 -4.00 -7.09
N TRP A 57 -1.14 -2.86 -6.44
CA TRP A 57 -1.95 -1.76 -6.94
C TRP A 57 -1.05 -0.60 -7.36
N ASP A 58 -1.01 -0.32 -8.66
CA ASP A 58 0.00 0.53 -9.29
C ASP A 58 -0.47 1.99 -9.42
N SER A 59 0.13 2.91 -8.67
CA SER A 59 -0.10 4.36 -8.81
C SER A 59 1.07 5.10 -9.47
N GLU A 60 2.13 4.41 -9.91
CA GLU A 60 3.29 5.04 -10.58
C GLU A 60 2.97 5.48 -12.01
N GLY A 61 2.31 4.61 -12.78
CA GLY A 61 2.16 4.79 -14.23
C GLY A 61 0.77 5.23 -14.73
N LYS A 62 -0.19 5.53 -13.84
CA LYS A 62 -1.59 5.79 -14.22
C LYS A 62 -2.37 6.61 -13.19
N ASP A 63 -3.49 7.18 -13.64
CA ASP A 63 -4.48 7.82 -12.76
C ASP A 63 -5.28 6.72 -12.02
N VAL A 64 -4.77 6.33 -10.85
CA VAL A 64 -5.30 5.17 -10.12
C VAL A 64 -6.33 5.56 -9.07
N ASP A 65 -7.33 4.69 -8.89
CA ASP A 65 -8.28 4.83 -7.82
C ASP A 65 -7.64 4.54 -6.45
N THR A 66 -7.57 5.59 -5.62
CA THR A 66 -7.02 5.51 -4.26
C THR A 66 -8.01 4.92 -3.24
N ARG A 67 -9.24 4.58 -3.64
CA ARG A 67 -10.31 4.05 -2.80
C ARG A 67 -10.58 2.56 -3.02
N VAL A 68 -9.64 1.83 -3.60
CA VAL A 68 -9.75 0.39 -3.92
C VAL A 68 -10.25 -0.46 -2.75
N VAL A 69 -9.74 -0.28 -1.53
CA VAL A 69 -10.19 -1.05 -0.34
C VAL A 69 -11.68 -0.84 -0.08
N ARG A 70 -12.17 0.40 -0.21
CA ARG A 70 -13.59 0.69 -0.02
C ARG A 70 -14.45 -0.02 -1.06
N LYS A 71 -14.05 0.02 -2.33
CA LYS A 71 -14.81 -0.61 -3.41
C LYS A 71 -14.80 -2.14 -3.28
N LEU A 72 -13.64 -2.74 -3.03
CA LEU A 72 -13.52 -4.17 -2.78
C LEU A 72 -14.44 -4.66 -1.65
N LEU A 73 -14.45 -3.97 -0.51
CA LEU A 73 -15.28 -4.36 0.63
C LEU A 73 -16.77 -4.05 0.44
N ALA A 74 -17.11 -2.99 -0.31
CA ALA A 74 -18.49 -2.63 -0.59
C ALA A 74 -19.15 -3.56 -1.62
N GLU A 75 -18.42 -3.93 -2.67
CA GLU A 75 -18.94 -4.70 -3.80
C GLU A 75 -18.80 -6.21 -3.59
N TYR A 76 -17.68 -6.66 -3.01
CA TYR A 76 -17.34 -8.07 -2.86
C TYR A 76 -17.19 -8.49 -1.39
N GLY A 77 -17.88 -7.79 -0.50
CA GLY A 77 -17.76 -7.98 0.95
C GLY A 77 -18.05 -9.41 1.42
N ASP A 78 -18.90 -10.18 0.72
CA ASP A 78 -19.16 -11.58 1.09
C ASP A 78 -17.92 -12.46 1.01
N TYR A 79 -17.04 -12.26 0.03
CA TYR A 79 -15.77 -12.96 -0.06
C TYR A 79 -14.78 -12.50 1.02
N PHE A 80 -14.68 -11.18 1.19
CA PHE A 80 -13.69 -10.58 2.09
C PHE A 80 -14.01 -10.77 3.57
N LYS A 81 -15.27 -11.05 3.94
CA LYS A 81 -15.62 -11.47 5.32
C LYS A 81 -14.81 -12.68 5.78
N ASP A 82 -14.53 -13.62 4.87
CA ASP A 82 -13.79 -14.85 5.15
C ASP A 82 -12.30 -14.76 4.74
N HIS A 83 -11.90 -13.68 4.05
CA HIS A 83 -10.55 -13.45 3.55
C HIS A 83 -10.12 -12.01 3.86
N VAL A 84 -9.64 -11.77 5.07
CA VAL A 84 -9.36 -10.42 5.56
C VAL A 84 -8.17 -9.83 4.80
N ILE A 85 -8.38 -8.71 4.11
CA ILE A 85 -7.31 -7.92 3.46
C ILE A 85 -6.34 -7.42 4.53
N GLY A 86 -5.05 -7.67 4.35
CA GLY A 86 -3.98 -7.37 5.31
C GLY A 86 -3.65 -8.51 6.27
N LYS A 87 -4.40 -9.62 6.23
CA LYS A 87 -4.17 -10.81 7.08
C LYS A 87 -4.14 -12.12 6.28
N ASP A 88 -5.20 -12.39 5.52
CA ASP A 88 -5.37 -13.63 4.75
C ASP A 88 -4.95 -13.45 3.29
N VAL A 89 -5.24 -12.28 2.72
CA VAL A 89 -4.81 -11.79 1.40
C VAL A 89 -4.23 -10.38 1.54
N PHE A 90 -3.35 -9.98 0.63
CA PHE A 90 -2.56 -8.74 0.76
C PHE A 90 -2.78 -7.79 -0.40
N LEU A 91 -2.88 -6.50 -0.11
CA LEU A 91 -2.94 -5.44 -1.11
C LEU A 91 -1.78 -4.48 -0.88
N THR A 92 -0.93 -4.33 -1.89
CA THR A 92 0.34 -3.60 -1.76
C THR A 92 0.40 -2.49 -2.79
N TYR A 93 0.57 -1.24 -2.34
CA TYR A 93 0.71 -0.11 -3.25
C TYR A 93 2.10 -0.08 -3.88
N ARG A 94 2.18 0.12 -5.19
CA ARG A 94 3.38 0.59 -5.89
C ARG A 94 3.17 2.06 -6.21
N ILE A 95 4.02 2.92 -5.65
CA ILE A 95 3.90 4.38 -5.80
C ILE A 95 4.87 4.93 -6.85
N PRO A 96 4.64 6.15 -7.37
CA PRO A 96 5.67 6.86 -8.14
C PRO A 96 6.94 7.10 -7.32
N ASN A 97 8.09 7.15 -7.97
CA ASN A 97 9.33 7.56 -7.32
C ASN A 97 9.45 9.11 -7.34
N PRO A 98 9.33 9.81 -6.19
CA PRO A 98 9.29 11.26 -6.16
C PRO A 98 10.62 11.93 -6.58
N ARG A 99 11.73 11.19 -6.63
CA ARG A 99 13.02 11.70 -7.10
C ARG A 99 13.12 11.73 -8.62
N ILE A 100 12.37 10.88 -9.30
CA ILE A 100 12.42 10.72 -10.76
C ILE A 100 11.21 11.42 -11.38
N GLU A 101 10.03 11.19 -10.82
CA GLU A 101 8.75 11.61 -11.41
C GLU A 101 8.24 12.87 -10.72
N ALA A 102 8.75 14.02 -11.16
CA ALA A 102 8.48 15.30 -10.50
C ALA A 102 6.99 15.70 -10.52
N ALA A 103 6.27 15.34 -11.59
CA ALA A 103 4.83 15.62 -11.73
C ALA A 103 3.99 14.78 -10.75
N GLU A 104 4.40 13.52 -10.50
CA GLU A 104 3.65 12.54 -9.71
C GLU A 104 3.95 12.58 -8.21
N ARG A 105 4.78 13.53 -7.76
CA ARG A 105 5.10 13.71 -6.34
C ARG A 105 3.88 13.89 -5.44
N LYS A 106 2.78 14.41 -5.97
CA LYS A 106 1.54 14.58 -5.21
C LYS A 106 0.67 13.33 -5.20
N ILE A 107 0.78 12.47 -6.19
CA ILE A 107 0.20 11.11 -6.14
C ILE A 107 0.82 10.31 -5.00
N VAL A 108 2.13 10.44 -4.74
CA VAL A 108 2.76 9.81 -3.56
C VAL A 108 2.09 10.28 -2.26
N VAL A 109 1.82 11.59 -2.13
CA VAL A 109 1.15 12.13 -0.95
C VAL A 109 -0.27 11.58 -0.83
N GLU A 110 -1.04 11.61 -1.92
CA GLU A 110 -2.41 11.10 -1.95
C GLU A 110 -2.46 9.61 -1.62
N THR A 111 -1.56 8.81 -2.18
CA THR A 111 -1.51 7.36 -1.93
C THR A 111 -1.21 7.07 -0.47
N LEU A 112 -0.22 7.75 0.12
CA LEU A 112 0.15 7.56 1.53
C LEU A 112 -0.92 8.05 2.51
N TYR A 113 -1.61 9.16 2.21
CA TYR A 113 -2.73 9.64 3.02
C TYR A 113 -3.99 8.76 2.90
N ASN A 114 -4.13 7.98 1.84
CA ASN A 114 -5.22 7.02 1.69
C ASN A 114 -5.00 5.72 2.49
N ILE A 115 -3.79 5.44 2.98
CA ILE A 115 -3.54 4.27 3.85
C ILE A 115 -4.37 4.36 5.15
N PRO A 116 -4.39 5.50 5.89
CA PRO A 116 -5.33 5.70 7.00
C PRO A 116 -6.80 5.61 6.66
N VAL A 117 -7.20 6.13 5.50
CA VAL A 117 -8.59 5.99 5.03
C VAL A 117 -8.94 4.52 4.83
N ALA A 118 -8.02 3.73 4.25
CA ALA A 118 -8.21 2.30 4.07
C ALA A 118 -8.30 1.57 5.41
N TYR A 119 -7.47 1.94 6.40
CA TYR A 119 -7.54 1.40 7.76
C TYR A 119 -8.92 1.62 8.39
N ASP A 120 -9.45 2.84 8.35
CA ASP A 120 -10.76 3.16 8.94
C ASP A 120 -11.89 2.38 8.27
N VAL A 121 -11.84 2.28 6.94
CA VAL A 121 -12.83 1.55 6.15
C VAL A 121 -12.80 0.05 6.47
N ALA A 122 -11.61 -0.56 6.43
CA ALA A 122 -11.46 -1.97 6.74
C ALA A 122 -11.84 -2.26 8.19
N SER A 123 -11.37 -1.44 9.14
CA SER A 123 -11.64 -1.67 10.56
C SER A 123 -13.13 -1.54 10.89
N THR A 124 -13.83 -0.62 10.23
CA THR A 124 -15.28 -0.49 10.31
C THR A 124 -15.98 -1.72 9.74
N PHE A 125 -15.56 -2.19 8.57
CA PHE A 125 -16.14 -3.37 7.91
C PHE A 125 -15.96 -4.64 8.74
N TYR A 126 -14.74 -4.90 9.23
CA TYR A 126 -14.37 -6.08 10.00
C TYR A 126 -14.69 -5.98 11.50
N LYS A 127 -15.13 -4.80 11.98
CA LYS A 127 -15.38 -4.52 13.40
C LYS A 127 -14.19 -4.86 14.31
N SER A 128 -12.98 -4.68 13.79
CA SER A 128 -11.71 -4.95 14.46
C SER A 128 -10.62 -4.10 13.82
N ASP A 129 -9.54 -3.82 14.56
CA ASP A 129 -8.40 -3.09 14.02
C ASP A 129 -7.71 -3.90 12.91
N VAL A 130 -7.83 -3.44 11.66
CA VAL A 130 -7.26 -4.09 10.48
C VAL A 130 -6.53 -3.06 9.64
N ALA A 131 -5.24 -3.32 9.38
CA ALA A 131 -4.45 -2.57 8.41
C ALA A 131 -4.47 -3.30 7.06
N PRO A 132 -5.39 -2.95 6.14
CA PRO A 132 -5.51 -3.64 4.86
C PRO A 132 -4.32 -3.36 3.94
N ILE A 133 -3.62 -2.26 4.18
CA ILE A 133 -2.41 -1.84 3.47
C ILE A 133 -1.39 -1.43 4.53
N PHE A 134 -0.25 -2.09 4.51
CA PHE A 134 0.88 -1.79 5.39
C PHE A 134 2.23 -1.91 4.67
N GLU A 135 2.26 -2.47 3.46
CA GLU A 135 3.44 -2.57 2.60
C GLU A 135 3.33 -1.58 1.42
N VAL A 136 4.43 -0.90 1.08
CA VAL A 136 4.50 0.04 -0.06
C VAL A 136 5.78 -0.21 -0.86
N ILE A 137 5.63 -0.46 -2.16
CA ILE A 137 6.72 -0.63 -3.12
C ILE A 137 7.17 0.74 -3.66
N LEU A 138 8.48 0.99 -3.61
CA LEU A 138 9.12 2.15 -4.22
C LEU A 138 9.98 1.71 -5.43
N PRO A 139 9.57 2.01 -6.68
CA PRO A 139 10.32 1.68 -7.90
C PRO A 139 11.60 2.51 -8.02
N PHE A 140 12.50 2.07 -8.91
CA PHE A 140 13.77 2.74 -9.18
C PHE A 140 14.59 3.09 -7.92
N THR A 141 14.54 2.23 -6.89
CA THR A 141 15.28 2.46 -5.66
C THR A 141 16.77 2.26 -5.93
N THR A 142 17.58 3.29 -5.70
CA THR A 142 19.03 3.23 -5.93
C THR A 142 19.85 3.42 -4.65
N ALA A 143 19.25 3.95 -3.58
CA ALA A 143 19.92 4.20 -2.32
C ALA A 143 19.00 3.96 -1.10
N SER A 144 19.60 3.61 0.04
CA SER A 144 18.92 3.45 1.34
C SER A 144 18.15 4.71 1.76
N SER A 145 18.65 5.88 1.37
CA SER A 145 18.02 7.17 1.61
C SER A 145 16.63 7.29 0.99
N ASP A 146 16.37 6.63 -0.14
CA ASP A 146 15.10 6.76 -0.87
C ASP A 146 13.96 6.15 -0.05
N ILE A 147 14.14 4.89 0.35
CA ILE A 147 13.19 4.15 1.18
C ILE A 147 13.14 4.66 2.63
N THR A 148 14.27 5.17 3.16
CA THR A 148 14.29 5.85 4.48
C THR A 148 13.47 7.14 4.45
N CYS A 149 13.55 7.93 3.38
CA CYS A 149 12.74 9.13 3.24
C CYS A 149 11.25 8.79 3.14
N LEU A 150 10.88 7.77 2.37
CA LEU A 150 9.49 7.35 2.22
C LEU A 150 8.89 6.90 3.56
N HIS A 151 9.59 6.00 4.26
CA HIS A 151 9.20 5.51 5.59
C HIS A 151 8.99 6.65 6.58
N ASN A 152 9.99 7.54 6.69
CA ASN A 152 9.91 8.69 7.59
C ASN A 152 8.86 9.71 7.16
N TYR A 153 8.60 9.88 5.86
CA TYR A 153 7.55 10.77 5.38
C TYR A 153 6.18 10.26 5.84
N TYR A 154 5.87 8.98 5.64
CA TYR A 154 4.63 8.40 6.15
C TYR A 154 4.52 8.61 7.66
N ARG A 155 5.53 8.18 8.43
CA ARG A 155 5.50 8.28 9.88
C ARG A 155 5.36 9.72 10.39
N ARG A 156 6.18 10.65 9.89
CA ARG A 156 6.31 11.99 10.45
C ARG A 156 5.35 13.00 9.84
N ALA A 157 5.04 12.88 8.56
CA ALA A 157 4.19 13.84 7.84
C ALA A 157 2.74 13.37 7.71
N VAL A 158 2.47 12.07 7.82
CA VAL A 158 1.10 11.52 7.81
C VAL A 158 0.68 11.19 9.23
N VAL A 159 1.34 10.22 9.90
CA VAL A 159 0.89 9.72 11.20
C VAL A 159 1.05 10.76 12.32
N GLU A 160 2.24 11.34 12.49
CA GLU A 160 2.50 12.35 13.54
C GLU A 160 1.76 13.68 13.30
N SER A 161 1.15 13.88 12.13
CA SER A 161 0.34 15.07 11.86
C SER A 161 -0.92 15.14 12.75
N GLU A 162 -1.35 13.99 13.29
CA GLU A 162 -2.50 13.90 14.18
C GLU A 162 -2.31 14.69 15.50
N GLU A 163 -1.05 14.90 15.91
CA GLU A 163 -0.66 15.59 17.15
C GLU A 163 -0.68 17.12 17.02
N LEU A 164 -0.89 17.64 15.80
CA LEU A 164 -0.91 19.08 15.54
C LEU A 164 -2.16 19.71 16.16
N ASN A 165 -1.99 20.86 16.81
CA ASN A 165 -3.11 21.66 17.32
C ASN A 165 -3.79 22.41 16.16
N LEU A 166 -5.08 22.16 15.94
CA LEU A 166 -5.92 22.89 15.00
C LEU A 166 -6.46 24.19 15.60
N LEU A 167 -6.89 24.14 16.86
CA LEU A 167 -7.45 25.29 17.56
C LEU A 167 -7.32 25.13 19.08
N GLY A 168 -6.48 25.96 19.71
CA GLY A 168 -6.23 25.84 21.15
C GLY A 168 -5.57 24.50 21.48
N SER A 169 -6.24 23.68 22.28
CA SER A 169 -5.82 22.31 22.62
C SER A 169 -6.49 21.22 21.78
N LEU A 170 -7.36 21.58 20.82
CA LEU A 170 -7.96 20.62 19.89
C LEU A 170 -6.90 20.16 18.89
N LYS A 171 -6.59 18.87 18.89
CA LYS A 171 -5.65 18.27 17.96
C LYS A 171 -6.34 17.82 16.67
N VAL A 172 -5.55 17.47 15.66
CA VAL A 172 -6.04 16.82 14.43
C VAL A 172 -6.72 15.48 14.76
N GLU A 173 -6.15 14.67 15.65
CA GLU A 173 -6.74 13.38 16.06
C GLU A 173 -8.15 13.51 16.63
N ASP A 174 -8.41 14.59 17.39
CA ASP A 174 -9.72 14.86 17.99
C ASP A 174 -10.78 15.21 16.92
N TRP A 175 -10.35 15.72 15.76
CA TRP A 175 -11.24 16.19 14.70
C TRP A 175 -11.50 15.14 13.62
N VAL A 176 -10.45 14.46 13.15
CA VAL A 176 -10.56 13.50 12.03
C VAL A 176 -10.25 12.07 12.41
N GLY A 177 -9.95 11.79 13.67
CA GLY A 177 -9.51 10.49 14.15
C GLY A 177 -7.99 10.29 14.06
N SER A 178 -7.51 9.22 14.68
CA SER A 178 -6.09 8.86 14.67
C SER A 178 -5.66 8.24 13.34
N PHE A 179 -4.44 8.48 12.92
CA PHE A 179 -3.87 8.00 11.69
C PHE A 179 -3.22 6.62 11.93
N ARG A 180 -3.80 5.58 11.34
CA ARG A 180 -3.39 4.18 11.47
C ARG A 180 -3.22 3.53 10.09
N PRO A 181 -2.40 2.49 9.89
CA PRO A 181 -1.41 1.97 10.82
C PRO A 181 -0.34 3.01 11.17
N ARG A 182 0.28 2.84 12.34
CA ARG A 182 1.31 3.77 12.85
C ARG A 182 2.62 3.74 12.07
N ASP A 183 2.78 2.73 11.23
CA ASP A 183 3.99 2.49 10.46
C ASP A 183 3.64 1.76 9.16
N ILE A 184 4.57 1.79 8.20
CA ILE A 184 4.52 1.01 6.95
C ILE A 184 5.84 0.27 6.74
N GLU A 185 5.79 -0.86 6.05
CA GLU A 185 6.94 -1.58 5.54
C GLU A 185 7.22 -1.11 4.10
N VAL A 186 8.43 -0.59 3.84
CA VAL A 186 8.81 -0.16 2.49
C VAL A 186 9.53 -1.29 1.78
N ILE A 187 9.05 -1.66 0.59
CA ILE A 187 9.64 -2.65 -0.29
C ILE A 187 10.44 -1.92 -1.37
N PRO A 188 11.79 -1.98 -1.36
CA PRO A 188 12.58 -1.40 -2.45
C PRO A 188 12.45 -2.25 -3.72
N LEU A 189 12.02 -1.65 -4.81
CA LEU A 189 12.15 -2.24 -6.14
C LEU A 189 13.41 -1.65 -6.80
N VAL A 190 14.46 -2.48 -6.85
CA VAL A 190 15.79 -2.13 -7.38
C VAL A 190 15.90 -2.70 -8.80
N GLU A 191 16.14 -1.83 -9.77
CA GLU A 191 15.96 -2.16 -11.19
C GLU A 191 17.23 -2.00 -12.03
N ASP A 192 18.16 -1.12 -11.63
CA ASP A 192 19.40 -0.94 -12.37
C ASP A 192 20.50 -1.90 -11.91
N PHE A 193 21.35 -2.28 -12.85
CA PHE A 193 22.43 -3.23 -12.63
C PHE A 193 23.39 -2.82 -11.51
N GLY A 194 23.71 -1.52 -11.41
CA GLY A 194 24.65 -1.01 -10.42
C GLY A 194 24.10 -1.15 -9.01
N SER A 195 22.85 -0.77 -8.79
CA SER A 195 22.21 -0.90 -7.48
C SER A 195 21.89 -2.35 -7.12
N ILE A 196 21.56 -3.22 -8.08
CA ILE A 196 21.39 -4.67 -7.82
C ILE A 196 22.69 -5.26 -7.25
N LEU A 197 23.85 -4.91 -7.81
CA LEU A 197 25.14 -5.38 -7.30
C LEU A 197 25.49 -4.87 -5.90
N ASN A 198 24.82 -3.80 -5.44
CA ASN A 198 25.04 -3.17 -4.13
C ASN A 198 23.80 -3.28 -3.22
N ILE A 199 22.89 -4.22 -3.50
CA ILE A 199 21.61 -4.34 -2.81
C ILE A 199 21.78 -4.63 -1.32
N ASP A 200 22.83 -5.38 -0.96
CA ASP A 200 23.18 -5.68 0.44
C ASP A 200 23.38 -4.39 1.24
N ARG A 201 24.07 -3.41 0.67
CA ARG A 201 24.31 -2.11 1.29
C ARG A 201 23.03 -1.29 1.40
N ILE A 202 22.23 -1.23 0.33
CA ILE A 202 20.96 -0.48 0.31
C ILE A 202 20.05 -0.96 1.43
N VAL A 203 19.86 -2.27 1.54
CA VAL A 203 18.93 -2.88 2.51
C VAL A 203 19.51 -2.83 3.93
N ALA A 204 20.81 -3.08 4.12
CA ALA A 204 21.45 -3.03 5.43
C ALA A 204 21.38 -1.62 6.06
N GLU A 205 21.74 -0.59 5.31
CA GLU A 205 21.68 0.81 5.78
C GLU A 205 20.23 1.22 6.10
N TYR A 206 19.25 0.81 5.30
CA TYR A 206 17.84 1.06 5.60
C TYR A 206 17.40 0.36 6.88
N ALA A 207 17.69 -0.94 7.01
CA ALA A 207 17.35 -1.71 8.20
C ALA A 207 18.00 -1.13 9.47
N GLU A 208 19.18 -0.53 9.38
CA GLU A 208 19.78 0.21 10.49
C GLU A 208 19.07 1.54 10.78
N ALA A 209 18.69 2.28 9.74
CA ALA A 209 18.04 3.59 9.87
C ALA A 209 16.65 3.52 10.51
N ILE A 210 15.87 2.45 10.26
CA ILE A 210 14.49 2.31 10.76
C ILE A 210 14.35 1.47 12.04
N LYS A 211 15.44 0.93 12.59
CA LYS A 211 15.39 0.19 13.87
C LYS A 211 14.77 1.06 14.98
N PRO A 212 13.77 0.55 15.73
CA PRO A 212 13.28 1.23 16.91
C PRO A 212 14.45 1.48 17.88
N LYS A 213 14.62 2.73 18.31
CA LYS A 213 15.57 3.08 19.38
C LYS A 213 15.02 2.73 20.75
#